data_AF-A0A7C9ED37-F1
#
_entry.id   AF-A0A7C9ED37-F1
#
_cell.length_a   1.000
_cell.length_b   1.000
_cell.length_c   1.000
_cell.angle_alpha   90.00
_cell.angle_beta   90.00
_cell.angle_gamma   90.00
#
_symmetry.space_group_name_H-M   'P 1'
#
loop_
_entity.id
_entity.type
_entity.pdbx_description
1 polymer ?
#
loop_
_entity_poly.entity_id
_entity_poly.type
_entity_poly.pdbx_seq_one_letter_code
_entity_poly.pdbx_strand_id
1 'polypeptide(L)'
;WIYYALLKGNDVLLITINTAGVVIETIYIVLYITYAPKPSRMFTLKLLLFLNFGAFSAIVLLCHYLIKGEVRLQVFGWICVAFSISVFAAPLSVMRTVIRTKSVEY
;
A
#
# COMPACT_ATOMS: atom_id res chain seq x y z
N TRP A 1 1.79 6.79 -2.55
CA TRP A 1 1.98 7.44 -3.86
C TRP A 1 1.07 8.63 -4.14
N ILE A 2 -0.26 8.56 -3.96
CA ILE A 2 -1.16 9.71 -4.24
C ILE A 2 -0.72 10.97 -3.49
N TYR A 3 -0.48 10.88 -2.17
CA TYR A 3 -0.03 12.04 -1.39
C TYR A 3 1.32 12.61 -1.85
N TYR A 4 2.27 11.73 -2.23
CA TYR A 4 3.54 12.15 -2.81
C TYR A 4 3.35 12.92 -4.13
N ALA A 5 2.47 12.43 -5.01
CA ALA A 5 2.16 13.07 -6.29
C ALA A 5 1.50 14.44 -6.10
N LEU A 6 0.61 14.57 -5.10
CA LEU A 6 -0.01 15.85 -4.71
C LEU A 6 1.04 16.84 -4.19
N LEU A 7 2.00 16.38 -3.38
CA LEU A 7 3.09 17.22 -2.88
C LEU A 7 4.04 17.68 -3.99
N LYS A 8 4.31 16.83 -4.99
CA LYS A 8 5.19 17.16 -6.12
C LYS A 8 4.55 18.16 -7.09
N GLY A 9 3.21 18.20 -7.14
CA GLY A 9 2.47 19.22 -7.87
C GLY A 9 2.65 19.18 -9.39
N ASN A 10 2.62 17.99 -10.02
CA ASN A 10 2.30 17.84 -11.47
C ASN A 10 2.19 16.39 -11.98
N ASP A 11 2.03 15.38 -11.12
CA ASP A 11 2.07 13.97 -11.54
C ASP A 11 0.67 13.37 -11.76
N VAL A 12 -0.07 13.88 -12.77
CA VAL A 12 -1.45 13.44 -13.07
C VAL A 12 -1.53 11.93 -13.37
N LEU A 13 -0.57 11.38 -14.12
CA LEU A 13 -0.51 9.95 -14.44
C LEU A 13 -0.36 9.10 -13.17
N LEU A 14 0.47 9.55 -12.23
CA LEU A 14 0.69 8.85 -10.97
C LEU A 14 -0.56 8.90 -10.07
N ILE A 15 -1.25 10.05 -10.04
CA ILE A 15 -2.50 10.20 -9.30
C ILE A 15 -3.58 9.30 -9.89
N THR A 16 -3.78 9.33 -11.21
CA THR A 16 -4.85 8.58 -11.87
C THR A 16 -4.71 7.07 -11.70
N ILE A 17 -3.53 6.50 -11.95
CA ILE A 17 -3.31 5.05 -11.78
C ILE A 17 -3.48 4.60 -10.33
N ASN A 18 -2.96 5.36 -9.37
CA ASN A 18 -3.10 5.00 -7.95
C ASN A 18 -4.52 5.20 -7.45
N THR A 19 -5.27 6.19 -7.97
CA THR A 19 -6.67 6.40 -7.61
C THR A 19 -7.53 5.25 -8.12
N ALA A 20 -7.32 4.81 -9.37
CA ALA A 20 -7.96 3.61 -9.90
C ALA A 20 -7.61 2.36 -9.05
N GLY A 21 -6.34 2.21 -8.68
CA GLY A 21 -5.88 1.16 -7.77
C GLY A 21 -6.63 1.16 -6.43
N VAL A 22 -6.74 2.32 -5.76
CA VAL A 22 -7.48 2.46 -4.49
C VAL A 22 -8.94 2.04 -4.64
N VAL A 23 -9.61 2.41 -5.74
CA VAL A 23 -11.00 2.01 -5.99
C VAL A 23 -11.12 0.49 -6.11
N ILE A 24 -10.26 -0.14 -6.92
CA ILE A 24 -10.27 -1.58 -7.16
C ILE A 24 -9.93 -2.34 -5.87
N GLU A 25 -8.89 -1.93 -5.15
CA GLU A 25 -8.48 -2.55 -3.88
C GLU A 25 -9.56 -2.41 -2.81
N THR A 26 -10.25 -1.26 -2.74
CA THR A 26 -11.36 -1.06 -1.81
C THR A 26 -12.51 -2.02 -2.12
N ILE A 27 -12.87 -2.21 -3.39
CA ILE A 27 -13.88 -3.20 -3.79
C ILE A 27 -13.48 -4.60 -3.33
N TYR A 28 -12.23 -5.02 -3.56
CA TYR A 28 -11.74 -6.32 -3.11
C TYR A 28 -11.80 -6.48 -1.59
N ILE A 29 -11.39 -5.46 -0.83
CA ILE A 29 -11.44 -5.48 0.64
C ILE A 29 -12.88 -5.59 1.14
N VAL A 30 -13.81 -4.83 0.55
CA VAL A 30 -15.24 -4.88 0.91
C VAL A 30 -15.83 -6.25 0.64
N LEU A 31 -15.57 -6.83 -0.53
CA LEU A 31 -16.00 -8.19 -0.86
C LEU A 31 -15.42 -9.20 0.13
N TYR A 32 -14.11 -9.11 0.41
CA TYR A 32 -13.45 -10.02 1.36
C TYR A 32 -14.08 -9.93 2.75
N ILE A 33 -14.26 -8.73 3.29
CA ILE A 33 -14.86 -8.54 4.62
C ILE A 33 -16.31 -9.03 4.66
N THR A 34 -17.05 -8.90 3.55
CA THR A 34 -18.45 -9.36 3.47
C THR A 34 -18.54 -10.88 3.54
N TYR A 35 -17.69 -11.58 2.79
CA TYR A 35 -17.81 -13.04 2.60
C TYR A 35 -16.85 -13.88 3.46
N ALA A 36 -15.82 -13.29 4.06
CA ALA A 36 -14.84 -14.05 4.83
C ALA A 36 -15.39 -14.60 6.16
N PRO A 37 -14.93 -15.79 6.59
CA PRO A 37 -15.19 -16.31 7.92
C PRO A 37 -14.77 -15.33 9.03
N LYS A 38 -15.49 -15.32 10.15
CA LYS A 38 -15.25 -14.42 11.30
C LYS A 38 -13.78 -14.28 11.72
N PRO A 39 -12.96 -15.34 11.89
CA PRO A 39 -11.58 -15.17 12.32
C PRO A 39 -10.73 -14.40 11.30
N SER A 40 -10.77 -14.78 10.03
CA SER A 40 -10.03 -14.11 8.95
C SER A 40 -10.54 -12.68 8.74
N ARG A 41 -11.86 -12.48 8.78
CA ARG A 41 -12.46 -11.14 8.69
C ARG A 41 -11.97 -10.20 9.79
N MET A 42 -11.95 -10.67 11.04
CA MET A 42 -11.49 -9.85 12.17
C MET A 42 -10.00 -9.53 12.07
N PHE A 43 -9.20 -10.48 11.61
CA PHE A 43 -7.78 -10.24 11.35
C PHE A 43 -7.57 -9.18 10.27
N THR A 44 -8.25 -9.30 9.13
CA THR A 44 -8.17 -8.32 8.03
C THR A 44 -8.64 -6.94 8.47
N LEU A 45 -9.73 -6.83 9.25
CA LEU A 45 -10.19 -5.56 9.80
C LEU A 45 -9.16 -4.91 10.72
N LYS A 46 -8.52 -5.69 11.61
CA LYS A 46 -7.44 -5.18 12.47
C LYS A 46 -6.26 -4.67 11.64
N LEU A 47 -5.85 -5.41 10.63
CA LEU A 47 -4.74 -5.03 9.75
C LEU A 47 -5.08 -3.77 8.95
N LEU A 48 -6.30 -3.69 8.41
CA LEU A 48 -6.80 -2.53 7.66
C LEU A 48 -6.77 -1.27 8.53
N LEU A 49 -7.34 -1.35 9.74
CA LEU A 49 -7.37 -0.24 10.70
C LEU A 49 -5.95 0.17 11.11
N PHE A 50 -5.09 -0.80 11.45
CA PHE A 50 -3.74 -0.51 11.90
C PHE A 50 -2.87 0.11 10.80
N LEU A 51 -2.81 -0.49 9.60
CA LEU A 51 -1.92 -0.01 8.54
C LEU A 51 -2.47 1.23 7.83
N ASN A 52 -3.75 1.24 7.43
CA ASN A 52 -4.31 2.29 6.58
C ASN A 52 -4.83 3.49 7.37
N PHE A 53 -5.42 3.26 8.54
CA PHE A 53 -5.96 4.36 9.35
C PHE A 53 -5.01 4.76 10.47
N GLY A 54 -4.21 3.85 11.02
CA GLY A 54 -3.22 4.14 12.05
C GLY A 54 -1.88 4.61 11.45
N ALA A 55 -1.10 3.68 10.91
CA ALA A 55 0.26 3.95 10.46
C ALA A 55 0.32 4.99 9.33
N PHE A 56 -0.54 4.87 8.31
CA PHE A 56 -0.56 5.83 7.21
C PHE A 56 -0.96 7.24 7.67
N SER A 57 -1.99 7.39 8.51
CA SER A 57 -2.38 8.71 9.03
C SER A 57 -1.27 9.30 9.90
N ALA A 58 -0.62 8.49 10.74
CA ALA A 58 0.52 8.90 11.54
C ALA A 58 1.69 9.38 10.66
N ILE A 59 2.03 8.66 9.59
CA ILE A 59 3.05 9.07 8.62
C ILE A 59 2.68 10.43 8.00
N VAL A 60 1.42 10.60 7.56
CA VAL A 60 0.96 11.84 6.94
C VAL A 60 1.04 13.01 7.93
N LEU A 61 0.51 12.84 9.15
CA LEU A 61 0.50 13.88 10.18
C LEU A 61 1.92 14.24 10.62
N LEU A 62 2.74 13.25 10.98
CA LEU A 62 4.11 13.48 11.44
C LEU A 62 4.92 14.20 10.37
N CYS A 63 4.86 13.75 9.11
CA CYS A 63 5.62 14.41 8.06
C CYS A 63 5.04 15.80 7.70
N HIS A 64 3.74 16.04 7.87
CA HIS A 64 3.15 17.36 7.65
C HIS A 64 3.63 18.37 8.70
N TYR A 65 3.65 17.99 9.98
CA TYR A 65 4.00 18.88 11.08
C TYR A 65 5.51 18.99 11.33
N LEU A 66 6.26 17.90 11.18
CA LEU A 66 7.69 17.84 11.52
C LEU A 66 8.61 18.21 10.36
N ILE A 67 8.15 18.06 9.10
CA ILE A 67 9.02 18.20 7.92
C ILE A 67 8.46 19.29 7.01
N LYS A 68 9.27 20.30 6.71
CA LYS A 68 8.89 21.47 5.90
C LYS A 68 9.73 21.55 4.62
N GLY A 69 9.18 22.23 3.62
CA GLY A 69 9.86 22.50 2.36
C GLY A 69 10.14 21.25 1.52
N GLU A 70 11.17 21.31 0.69
CA GLU A 70 11.54 20.27 -0.28
C GLU A 70 11.92 18.93 0.37
N VAL A 71 12.44 18.97 1.60
CA VAL A 71 12.79 17.77 2.38
C VAL A 71 11.58 16.87 2.60
N ARG A 72 10.38 17.46 2.74
CA ARG A 72 9.12 16.69 2.90
C ARG A 72 8.86 15.80 1.69
N LEU A 73 9.08 16.32 0.48
CA LEU A 73 8.87 15.56 -0.75
C LEU A 73 9.83 14.37 -0.82
N GLN A 74 11.11 14.57 -0.48
CA GLN A 74 12.12 13.52 -0.48
C GLN A 74 11.81 12.42 0.54
N VAL A 75 11.42 12.79 1.76
CA VAL A 75 11.08 11.81 2.81
C VAL A 75 9.87 10.96 2.42
N PHE A 76 8.80 11.57 1.89
CA PHE A 76 7.65 10.80 1.38
C PHE A 76 8.02 9.91 0.20
N GLY A 77 8.92 10.37 -0.67
CA GLY A 77 9.46 9.58 -1.76
C GLY A 77 10.12 8.30 -1.25
N TRP A 78 11.03 8.43 -0.28
CA TRP A 78 11.72 7.28 0.32
C TRP A 78 10.76 6.31 1.03
N ILE A 79 9.77 6.83 1.76
CA ILE A 79 8.74 5.98 2.38
C ILE A 79 7.95 5.22 1.31
N CYS A 80 7.52 5.89 0.23
CA CYS A 80 6.81 5.24 -0.87
C CYS A 80 7.67 4.17 -1.54
N VAL A 81 8.96 4.43 -1.77
CA VAL A 81 9.91 3.46 -2.33
C VAL A 81 10.07 2.25 -1.41
N ALA A 82 10.26 2.46 -0.10
CA ALA A 82 10.41 1.36 0.86
C ALA A 82 9.18 0.42 0.87
N PHE A 83 7.96 0.97 0.90
CA PHE A 83 6.74 0.17 0.78
C PHE A 83 6.59 -0.50 -0.60
N SER A 84 7.02 0.17 -1.67
CA SER A 84 6.96 -0.41 -3.03
C SER A 84 7.93 -1.57 -3.20
N ILE A 85 9.09 -1.52 -2.53
CA ILE A 85 10.05 -2.62 -2.51
C ILE A 85 9.51 -3.79 -1.66
N SER A 86 8.88 -3.50 -0.52
CA SER A 86 8.41 -4.57 0.38
C SER A 86 7.33 -5.46 -0.26
N VAL A 87 6.47 -4.91 -1.12
CA VAL A 87 5.45 -5.71 -1.81
C VAL A 87 6.03 -6.72 -2.80
N PHE A 88 7.29 -6.57 -3.24
CA PHE A 88 7.96 -7.58 -4.07
C PHE A 88 8.26 -8.89 -3.32
N ALA A 89 8.08 -8.93 -2.01
CA ALA A 89 8.15 -10.18 -1.25
C ALA A 89 7.14 -11.24 -1.76
N ALA A 90 5.94 -10.82 -2.16
CA ALA A 90 4.91 -11.72 -2.67
C ALA A 90 5.32 -12.42 -4.00
N PRO A 91 5.69 -11.70 -5.08
CA PRO A 91 6.16 -12.34 -6.30
C PRO A 91 7.45 -13.15 -6.11
N LEU A 92 8.36 -12.72 -5.23
CA LEU A 92 9.55 -13.54 -4.90
C LEU A 92 9.18 -14.86 -4.21
N SER A 93 8.16 -14.85 -3.35
CA SER A 93 7.64 -16.07 -2.71
C SER A 93 7.04 -17.03 -3.74
N VAL A 94 6.28 -16.48 -4.69
CA VAL A 94 5.69 -17.18 -5.84
C VAL A 94 6.80 -17.78 -6.73
N MET A 95 7.85 -17.04 -7.06
CA MET A 95 9.02 -17.56 -7.79
C MET A 95 9.71 -18.70 -7.04
N ARG A 96 9.86 -18.58 -5.72
CA ARG A 96 10.42 -19.63 -4.88
C ARG A 96 9.58 -20.91 -4.93
N THR A 97 8.25 -20.78 -4.93
CA THR A 97 7.34 -21.92 -5.08
C THR A 97 7.58 -22.64 -6.39
N VAL A 98 7.60 -21.94 -7.53
CA VAL A 98 7.86 -22.55 -8.85
C VAL A 98 9.19 -23.28 -8.91
N ILE A 99 10.25 -22.67 -8.39
CA ILE A 99 11.58 -23.29 -8.43
C ILE A 99 11.60 -24.60 -7.62
N ARG A 100 10.87 -24.65 -6.51
CA ARG A 100 10.78 -25.81 -5.62
C ARG A 100 9.86 -26.91 -6.15
N THR A 101 8.68 -26.52 -6.65
CA THR A 101 7.66 -27.47 -7.15
C THR A 101 7.95 -27.92 -8.59
N LYS A 102 8.80 -27.18 -9.31
CA LYS A 102 9.04 -27.35 -10.76
C LYS A 102 7.75 -27.26 -11.59
N SER A 103 6.73 -26.62 -11.05
CA SER A 103 5.44 -26.36 -11.69
C SER A 103 5.21 -24.86 -11.80
N VAL A 104 4.49 -24.43 -12.83
CA VAL A 104 4.01 -23.04 -12.99
C VAL A 104 2.67 -22.80 -12.30
N GLU A 105 2.12 -23.83 -11.66
CA GLU A 105 0.99 -23.71 -10.75
C GLU A 105 1.48 -23.22 -9.38
N TYR A 106 0.77 -22.24 -8.80
CA TYR A 106 1.17 -21.48 -7.63
C TYR A 106 0.25 -21.70 -6.43
#